data_AF-A0A096MJE9-F1
#
_entry.id   AF-A0A096MJE9-F1
#
_cell.length_a   1.000
_cell.length_b   1.000
_cell.length_c   1.000
_cell.angle_alpha   90.00
_cell.angle_beta   90.00
_cell.angle_gamma   90.00
#
_symmetry.space_group_name_H-M   'P 1'
#
loop_
_entity.id
_entity.type
_entity.pdbx_description
1 polymer ?
#
loop_
_entity_poly.entity_id
_entity_poly.type
_entity_poly.pdbx_seq_one_letter_code
_entity_poly.pdbx_strand_id
1 'polypeptide(L)'
;MGNIYLKQRNYSKAIKFYRMALDQIPSVHKEMRIKIMQNIGITFIKTGQYSDAINSFEHIMSMAPSLKAGFNLILSCFAIGDREKMKKAFQKLIAVPLEIDEDDKYISPSDDPHTNLLIEAIKNDHLRQMERERKAMAEKYIMTAAKLIAPVIEASFAVGYNWL
;
A
#
# COMPACT_ATOMS: atom_id res chain seq x y z
N MET A 1 19.78 5.04 -14.19
CA MET A 1 20.19 6.44 -13.88
C MET A 1 19.41 7.08 -12.73
N GLY A 2 18.08 7.14 -12.74
CA GLY A 2 17.30 7.81 -11.68
C GLY A 2 17.62 7.33 -10.24
N ASN A 3 17.67 6.00 -10.02
CA ASN A 3 18.02 5.42 -8.71
C ASN A 3 19.43 5.80 -8.22
N ILE A 4 20.38 6.02 -9.13
CA ILE A 4 21.75 6.39 -8.79
C ILE A 4 21.75 7.82 -8.24
N TYR A 5 21.09 8.75 -8.92
CA TYR A 5 20.96 10.13 -8.46
C TYR A 5 20.14 10.23 -7.17
N LEU A 6 19.13 9.37 -6.98
CA LEU A 6 18.40 9.27 -5.71
C LEU A 6 19.33 8.91 -4.55
N LYS A 7 20.22 7.92 -4.73
CA LYS A 7 21.22 7.51 -3.72
C LYS A 7 22.24 8.60 -3.45
N GLN A 8 22.62 9.36 -4.47
CA GLN A 8 23.50 10.54 -4.36
C GLN A 8 22.81 11.77 -3.74
N ARG A 9 21.53 11.65 -3.32
CA ARG A 9 20.69 12.76 -2.83
C ARG A 9 20.52 13.91 -3.83
N ASN A 10 20.82 13.68 -5.11
CA ASN A 10 20.59 14.65 -6.17
C ASN A 10 19.17 14.45 -6.73
N TYR A 11 18.19 14.91 -5.95
CA TYR A 11 16.78 14.62 -6.20
C TYR A 11 16.23 15.30 -7.47
N SER A 12 16.70 16.50 -7.79
CA SER A 12 16.29 17.22 -9.01
C SER A 12 16.69 16.44 -10.28
N LYS A 13 17.94 15.97 -10.34
CA LYS A 13 18.37 15.10 -11.45
C LYS A 13 17.62 13.77 -11.44
N ALA A 14 17.39 13.16 -10.27
CA ALA A 14 16.65 11.91 -10.17
C ALA A 14 15.25 12.02 -10.78
N ILE A 15 14.48 13.06 -10.42
CA ILE A 15 13.14 13.32 -10.96
C ILE A 15 13.21 13.52 -12.48
N LYS A 16 14.16 14.32 -12.98
CA LYS A 16 14.33 14.53 -14.42
C LYS A 16 14.53 13.21 -15.17
N PHE A 17 15.44 12.36 -14.69
CA PHE A 17 15.70 11.07 -15.32
C PHE A 17 14.53 10.10 -15.21
N TYR A 18 13.76 10.12 -14.12
CA TYR A 18 12.55 9.30 -14.02
C TYR A 18 11.46 9.77 -14.98
N ARG A 19 11.25 11.08 -15.13
CA ARG A 19 10.28 11.63 -16.11
C ARG A 19 10.66 11.25 -17.54
N MET A 20 11.93 11.43 -17.91
CA MET A 20 12.43 10.99 -19.22
C MET A 20 12.19 9.48 -19.46
N ALA A 21 12.40 8.64 -18.44
CA ALA A 21 12.10 7.22 -18.55
C ALA A 21 10.60 6.94 -18.73
N LEU A 22 9.74 7.67 -18.01
CA LEU A 22 8.28 7.55 -18.13
C LEU A 22 7.79 7.94 -19.53
N ASP A 23 8.39 8.96 -20.14
CA ASP A 23 8.06 9.43 -21.49
C ASP A 23 8.44 8.41 -22.57
N GLN A 24 9.51 7.64 -22.35
CA GLN A 24 9.95 6.60 -23.28
C GLN A 24 9.16 5.30 -23.17
N ILE A 25 8.43 5.07 -22.07
CA ILE A 25 7.71 3.83 -21.85
C ILE A 25 6.28 3.93 -22.38
N PRO A 26 5.92 3.09 -23.38
CA PRO A 26 4.56 3.01 -23.89
C PRO A 26 3.51 2.81 -22.78
N SER A 27 2.32 3.38 -22.96
CA SER A 27 1.21 3.26 -22.01
C SER A 27 0.75 1.81 -21.78
N VAL A 28 1.07 0.90 -22.70
CA VAL A 28 0.86 -0.55 -22.58
C VAL A 28 1.60 -1.14 -21.38
N HIS A 29 2.79 -0.64 -21.04
CA HIS A 29 3.59 -1.16 -19.92
C HIS A 29 3.22 -0.50 -18.58
N LYS A 30 1.95 -0.64 -18.19
CA LYS A 30 1.37 0.00 -17.00
C LYS A 30 2.19 -0.25 -15.73
N GLU A 31 2.58 -1.49 -15.47
CA GLU A 31 3.36 -1.84 -14.27
C GLU A 31 4.70 -1.11 -14.18
N MET A 32 5.42 -1.02 -15.30
CA MET A 32 6.71 -0.34 -15.35
C MET A 32 6.55 1.17 -15.11
N ARG A 33 5.51 1.76 -15.71
CA ARG A 33 5.15 3.17 -15.48
C ARG A 33 4.82 3.43 -14.02
N ILE A 34 4.02 2.56 -13.39
CA ILE A 34 3.66 2.65 -11.96
C ILE A 34 4.92 2.59 -11.08
N LYS A 35 5.85 1.65 -11.35
CA LYS A 35 7.12 1.56 -10.60
C LYS A 35 7.95 2.84 -10.70
N ILE A 36 8.00 3.47 -11.87
CA ILE A 36 8.70 4.75 -12.06
C ILE A 36 7.99 5.87 -11.32
N MET A 37 6.67 5.94 -11.41
CA MET A 37 5.86 6.92 -10.67
C MET A 37 6.04 6.78 -9.16
N GLN A 38 6.11 5.55 -8.63
CA GLN A 38 6.41 5.29 -7.22
C GLN A 38 7.78 5.86 -6.83
N ASN A 39 8.80 5.69 -7.67
CA ASN A 39 10.12 6.25 -7.42
C ASN A 39 10.12 7.78 -7.45
N ILE A 40 9.35 8.40 -8.36
CA ILE A 40 9.13 9.86 -8.38
C ILE A 40 8.47 10.31 -7.08
N GLY A 41 7.37 9.66 -6.66
CA GLY A 41 6.67 9.96 -5.41
C GLY A 41 7.56 9.84 -4.17
N ILE A 42 8.37 8.78 -4.07
CA ILE A 42 9.37 8.62 -3.01
C ILE A 42 10.42 9.73 -3.06
N THR A 43 10.82 10.16 -4.25
CA THR A 43 11.77 11.28 -4.41
C THR A 43 11.17 12.57 -3.86
N PHE A 44 9.89 12.84 -4.14
CA PHE A 44 9.18 14.00 -3.59
C PHE A 44 9.09 13.98 -2.06
N ILE A 45 8.81 12.81 -1.45
CA ILE A 45 8.86 12.65 0.00
C ILE A 45 10.25 13.02 0.53
N LYS A 46 11.32 12.52 -0.11
CA LYS A 46 12.71 12.79 0.31
C LYS A 46 13.12 14.26 0.16
N THR A 47 12.46 15.02 -0.69
CA THR A 47 12.68 16.47 -0.86
C THR A 47 11.74 17.33 -0.02
N GLY A 48 10.82 16.75 0.75
CA GLY A 48 9.80 17.48 1.50
C GLY A 48 8.69 18.07 0.63
N GLN A 49 8.60 17.68 -0.64
CA GLN A 49 7.56 18.13 -1.58
C GLN A 49 6.31 17.23 -1.41
N TYR A 50 5.68 17.31 -0.24
CA TYR A 50 4.61 16.38 0.14
C TYR A 50 3.35 16.54 -0.73
N SER A 51 3.03 17.74 -1.19
CA SER A 51 1.89 17.98 -2.08
C SER A 51 2.03 17.23 -3.42
N ASP A 52 3.23 17.25 -4.00
CA ASP A 52 3.51 16.52 -5.25
C ASP A 52 3.58 15.01 -5.02
N ALA A 53 4.06 14.58 -3.86
CA ALA A 53 4.02 13.18 -3.45
C ALA A 53 2.57 12.67 -3.34
N ILE A 54 1.67 13.44 -2.70
CA ILE A 54 0.25 13.11 -2.60
C ILE A 54 -0.35 12.92 -3.99
N ASN A 55 -0.21 13.90 -4.89
CA ASN A 55 -0.74 13.80 -6.25
C ASN A 55 -0.20 12.55 -6.98
N SER A 56 1.09 12.26 -6.82
CA SER A 56 1.73 11.09 -7.42
C SER A 56 1.13 9.78 -6.89
N PHE A 57 0.99 9.64 -5.56
CA PHE A 57 0.44 8.43 -4.95
C PHE A 57 -1.07 8.28 -5.14
N GLU A 58 -1.82 9.38 -5.21
CA GLU A 58 -3.25 9.33 -5.57
C GLU A 58 -3.45 8.80 -6.98
N HIS A 59 -2.63 9.25 -7.93
CA HIS A 59 -2.67 8.73 -9.29
C HIS A 59 -2.24 7.27 -9.37
N ILE A 60 -1.24 6.85 -8.58
CA ILE A 60 -0.87 5.43 -8.51
C ILE A 60 -2.03 4.60 -7.93
N MET A 61 -2.67 5.06 -6.87
CA MET A 61 -3.78 4.37 -6.22
C MET A 61 -5.04 4.29 -7.10
N SER A 62 -5.25 5.22 -8.05
CA SER A 62 -6.36 5.12 -9.01
C SER A 62 -6.07 4.13 -10.15
N MET A 63 -4.81 3.97 -10.55
CA MET A 63 -4.41 3.05 -11.62
C MET A 63 -4.20 1.61 -11.13
N ALA A 64 -3.52 1.46 -9.99
CA ALA A 64 -3.15 0.20 -9.38
C ALA A 64 -3.09 0.37 -7.86
N PRO A 65 -4.24 0.22 -7.18
CA PRO A 65 -4.30 0.23 -5.73
C PRO A 65 -3.28 -0.73 -5.13
N SER A 66 -2.48 -0.26 -4.18
CA SER A 66 -1.53 -1.11 -3.46
C SER A 66 -1.29 -0.60 -2.06
N LEU A 67 -1.08 -1.51 -1.12
CA LEU A 67 -0.84 -1.20 0.29
C LEU A 67 0.33 -0.22 0.46
N LYS A 68 1.42 -0.45 -0.28
CA LYS A 68 2.61 0.41 -0.24
C LYS A 68 2.33 1.83 -0.73
N ALA A 69 1.59 1.99 -1.83
CA ALA A 69 1.24 3.32 -2.34
C ALA A 69 0.27 4.04 -1.40
N GLY A 70 -0.74 3.34 -0.88
CA GLY A 70 -1.69 3.89 0.09
C GLY A 70 -1.00 4.33 1.39
N PHE A 71 -0.05 3.53 1.89
CA PHE A 71 0.72 3.89 3.08
C PHE A 71 1.59 5.15 2.84
N ASN A 72 2.28 5.23 1.70
CA ASN A 72 3.07 6.43 1.36
C ASN A 72 2.20 7.67 1.14
N LEU A 73 0.97 7.51 0.62
CA LEU A 73 0.00 8.57 0.52
C LEU A 73 -0.37 9.10 1.92
N ILE A 74 -0.69 8.21 2.86
CA ILE A 74 -0.99 8.58 4.25
C ILE A 74 0.20 9.31 4.90
N LEU A 75 1.42 8.78 4.74
CA LEU A 75 2.64 9.44 5.24
C LEU A 75 2.80 10.86 4.69
N SER A 76 2.51 11.05 3.40
CA SER A 76 2.62 12.36 2.77
C SER A 76 1.54 13.32 3.28
N CYS A 77 0.31 12.85 3.47
CA CYS A 77 -0.78 13.63 4.09
C CYS A 77 -0.48 13.99 5.55
N PHE A 78 0.10 13.04 6.30
CA PHE A 78 0.52 13.24 7.68
C PHE A 78 1.59 14.33 7.79
N ALA A 79 2.56 14.35 6.89
CA ALA A 79 3.61 15.37 6.85
C ALA A 79 3.08 16.78 6.57
N ILE A 80 1.94 16.92 5.88
CA ILE A 80 1.26 18.20 5.67
C ILE A 80 0.38 18.59 6.87
N GLY A 81 -0.06 17.62 7.68
CA GLY A 81 -0.99 17.82 8.79
C GLY A 81 -2.47 17.91 8.36
N ASP A 82 -2.79 17.55 7.11
CA ASP A 82 -4.17 17.59 6.61
C ASP A 82 -4.95 16.33 7.05
N ARG A 83 -5.71 16.49 8.14
CA ARG A 83 -6.49 15.41 8.77
C ARG A 83 -7.53 14.80 7.84
N GLU A 84 -8.17 15.60 7.00
CA GLU A 84 -9.19 15.12 6.09
C GLU A 84 -8.58 14.29 4.96
N LYS A 85 -7.44 14.72 4.41
CA LYS A 85 -6.70 13.90 3.45
C LYS A 85 -6.15 12.62 4.06
N MET A 86 -5.74 12.63 5.33
CA MET A 86 -5.32 11.42 6.04
C MET A 86 -6.46 10.40 6.14
N LYS A 87 -7.67 10.83 6.56
CA LYS A 87 -8.85 9.96 6.63
C LYS A 87 -9.16 9.33 5.26
N LYS A 88 -9.22 10.17 4.21
CA LYS A 88 -9.49 9.70 2.84
C LYS A 88 -8.42 8.72 2.34
N ALA A 89 -7.15 9.01 2.61
CA ALA A 89 -6.05 8.12 2.24
C ALA A 89 -6.10 6.78 2.99
N PHE A 90 -6.50 6.79 4.27
CA PHE A 90 -6.72 5.57 5.06
C PHE A 90 -7.88 4.73 4.54
N GLN A 91 -9.00 5.35 4.17
CA GLN A 91 -10.11 4.66 3.50
C GLN A 91 -9.66 4.00 2.19
N LYS A 92 -8.89 4.71 1.36
CA LYS A 92 -8.30 4.15 0.13
C LYS A 92 -7.36 2.97 0.42
N LEU A 93 -6.61 2.99 1.53
CA LEU A 93 -5.72 1.90 1.92
C LEU A 93 -6.49 0.63 2.31
N ILE A 94 -7.57 0.77 3.09
CA ILE A 94 -8.39 -0.39 3.50
C ILE A 94 -9.18 -0.97 2.32
N ALA A 95 -9.56 -0.13 1.36
CA ALA A 95 -10.25 -0.55 0.15
C ALA A 95 -9.35 -1.25 -0.90
N VAL A 96 -8.05 -1.43 -0.62
CA VAL A 96 -7.15 -2.15 -1.54
C VAL A 96 -7.58 -3.61 -1.61
N PRO A 97 -7.94 -4.15 -2.80
CA PRO A 97 -8.30 -5.55 -2.93
C PRO A 97 -7.11 -6.43 -2.56
N LEU A 98 -7.33 -7.35 -1.62
CA LEU A 98 -6.40 -8.40 -1.29
C LEU A 98 -6.91 -9.66 -1.98
N GLU A 99 -6.20 -10.15 -2.99
CA GLU A 99 -6.47 -11.46 -3.62
C GLU A 99 -6.20 -12.58 -2.62
N ILE A 100 -7.10 -12.76 -1.66
CA ILE A 100 -7.04 -13.77 -0.60
C ILE A 100 -8.36 -14.54 -0.66
N ASP A 101 -8.31 -15.86 -0.85
CA ASP A 101 -9.50 -16.71 -0.74
C ASP A 101 -9.96 -16.75 0.73
N GLU A 102 -11.28 -16.66 0.97
CA GLU A 102 -11.81 -16.69 2.33
C GLU A 102 -11.48 -18.03 3.02
N ASP A 103 -11.07 -17.93 4.28
CA ASP A 103 -10.54 -19.04 5.10
C ASP A 103 -11.55 -20.20 5.26
N ASP A 104 -12.83 -19.96 5.00
CA ASP A 104 -13.96 -20.89 5.17
C ASP A 104 -14.04 -21.98 4.09
N LYS A 105 -13.32 -21.84 2.98
CA LYS A 105 -13.32 -22.80 1.86
C LYS A 105 -12.68 -24.16 2.19
N TYR A 106 -11.97 -24.26 3.33
CA TYR A 106 -11.22 -25.44 3.76
C TYR A 106 -11.67 -26.00 5.11
N ILE A 107 -12.88 -25.63 5.55
CA ILE A 107 -13.56 -26.21 6.71
C ILE A 107 -14.54 -27.25 6.15
N SER A 108 -14.12 -28.51 6.02
CA SER A 108 -15.06 -29.59 5.73
C SER A 108 -15.68 -30.09 7.04
N PRO A 109 -17.00 -30.22 7.14
CA PRO A 109 -17.66 -30.94 8.22
C PRO A 109 -17.60 -32.48 8.04
N SER A 110 -16.88 -33.01 7.04
CA SER A 110 -16.85 -34.45 6.76
C SER A 110 -15.82 -35.21 7.59
N ASP A 111 -16.22 -36.30 8.24
CA ASP A 111 -15.34 -37.24 8.95
C ASP A 111 -14.46 -38.13 8.04
N ASP A 112 -14.40 -37.87 6.73
CA ASP A 112 -13.61 -38.65 5.78
C ASP A 112 -12.09 -38.40 5.92
N PRO A 113 -11.27 -39.41 6.26
CA PRO A 113 -9.84 -39.27 6.44
C PRO A 113 -9.08 -38.80 5.19
N HIS A 114 -9.54 -39.17 4.00
CA HIS A 114 -8.88 -38.79 2.75
C HIS A 114 -9.07 -37.29 2.45
N THR A 115 -10.29 -36.79 2.67
CA THR A 115 -10.60 -35.37 2.59
C THR A 115 -9.80 -34.55 3.60
N ASN A 116 -9.62 -35.05 4.83
CA ASN A 116 -8.81 -34.39 5.85
C ASN A 116 -7.32 -34.32 5.50
N LEU A 117 -6.75 -35.39 4.94
CA LEU A 117 -5.36 -35.41 4.44
C LEU A 117 -5.13 -34.41 3.30
N LEU A 118 -6.08 -34.31 2.36
CA LEU A 118 -6.02 -33.33 1.28
C LEU A 118 -6.10 -31.89 1.81
N ILE A 119 -6.98 -31.62 2.77
CA ILE A 119 -7.09 -30.31 3.42
C ILE A 119 -5.81 -29.95 4.17
N GLU A 120 -5.19 -30.91 4.88
CA GLU A 120 -3.94 -30.68 5.60
C GLU A 120 -2.77 -30.39 4.63
N ALA A 121 -2.71 -31.10 3.50
CA ALA A 121 -1.74 -30.81 2.45
C ALA A 121 -1.94 -29.40 1.86
N ILE A 122 -3.18 -28.98 1.59
CA ILE A 122 -3.51 -27.64 1.09
C ILE A 122 -3.22 -26.56 2.14
N LYS A 123 -3.44 -26.84 3.43
CA LYS A 123 -3.12 -25.90 4.52
C LYS A 123 -1.64 -25.58 4.64
N ASN A 124 -0.77 -26.50 4.22
CA ASN A 124 0.69 -26.40 4.31
C ASN A 124 1.36 -26.09 2.96
N ASP A 125 0.57 -25.86 1.91
CA ASP A 125 1.06 -25.54 0.58
C ASP A 125 1.58 -24.09 0.45
N HIS A 126 2.42 -23.86 -0.55
CA HIS A 126 3.08 -22.57 -0.82
C HIS A 126 2.09 -21.43 -1.13
N LEU A 127 1.00 -21.68 -1.85
CA LEU A 127 -0.08 -20.71 -2.10
C LEU A 127 -0.72 -20.25 -0.78
N ARG A 128 -1.03 -21.17 0.13
CA ARG A 128 -1.60 -20.83 1.44
C ARG A 128 -0.64 -20.00 2.29
N GLN A 129 0.65 -20.30 2.22
CA GLN A 129 1.68 -19.48 2.85
C GLN A 129 1.71 -18.05 2.26
N MET A 130 1.67 -17.91 0.93
CA MET A 130 1.62 -16.60 0.27
C MET A 130 0.38 -15.79 0.65
N GLU A 131 -0.79 -16.42 0.77
CA GLU A 131 -2.03 -15.76 1.23
C GLU A 131 -1.88 -15.21 2.66
N ARG A 132 -1.34 -16.04 3.58
CA ARG A 132 -1.08 -15.61 4.96
C ARG A 132 -0.08 -14.46 5.02
N GLU A 133 0.98 -14.52 4.23
CA GLU A 133 1.97 -13.44 4.13
C GLU A 133 1.35 -12.15 3.59
N ARG A 134 0.49 -12.24 2.58
CA ARG A 134 -0.26 -11.08 2.05
C ARG A 134 -1.19 -10.49 3.12
N LYS A 135 -1.94 -11.32 3.84
CA LYS A 135 -2.84 -10.91 4.94
C LYS A 135 -2.05 -10.21 6.06
N ALA A 136 -0.97 -10.83 6.53
CA ALA A 136 -0.12 -10.28 7.58
C ALA A 136 0.54 -8.97 7.15
N MET A 137 0.94 -8.85 5.88
CA MET A 137 1.49 -7.61 5.34
C MET A 137 0.42 -6.51 5.31
N ALA A 138 -0.79 -6.81 4.86
CA ALA A 138 -1.91 -5.87 4.86
C ALA A 138 -2.25 -5.38 6.26
N GLU A 139 -2.40 -6.30 7.21
CA GLU A 139 -2.66 -5.99 8.62
C GLU A 139 -1.56 -5.09 9.18
N LYS A 140 -0.29 -5.41 8.90
CA LYS A 140 0.85 -4.57 9.32
C LYS A 140 0.76 -3.16 8.78
N TYR A 141 0.47 -2.97 7.48
CA TYR A 141 0.32 -1.64 6.89
C TYR A 141 -0.86 -0.86 7.50
N ILE A 142 -2.02 -1.50 7.62
CA ILE A 142 -3.24 -0.87 8.16
C ILE A 142 -3.03 -0.51 9.63
N MET A 143 -2.53 -1.43 10.45
CA MET A 143 -2.27 -1.21 11.87
C MET A 143 -1.24 -0.10 12.09
N THR A 144 -0.16 -0.08 11.31
CA THR A 144 0.87 0.97 11.40
C THR A 144 0.29 2.33 10.98
N ALA A 145 -0.49 2.37 9.90
CA ALA A 145 -1.13 3.61 9.46
C ALA A 145 -2.14 4.12 10.50
N ALA A 146 -2.98 3.24 11.06
CA ALA A 146 -3.96 3.58 12.07
C ALA A 146 -3.28 4.18 13.32
N LYS A 147 -2.24 3.50 13.84
CA LYS A 147 -1.46 4.00 14.99
C LYS A 147 -0.81 5.36 14.71
N LEU A 148 -0.38 5.61 13.48
CA LEU A 148 0.23 6.87 13.09
C LEU A 148 -0.79 8.02 13.08
N ILE A 149 -1.97 7.79 12.50
CA ILE A 149 -2.94 8.88 12.25
C ILE A 149 -3.95 9.06 13.37
N ALA A 150 -4.28 8.02 14.15
CA ALA A 150 -5.25 8.07 15.24
C ALA A 150 -5.04 9.25 16.21
N PRO A 151 -3.83 9.49 16.78
CA PRO A 151 -3.63 10.60 17.71
C PRO A 151 -3.74 11.99 17.06
N VAL A 152 -3.64 12.07 15.74
CA VAL A 152 -3.71 13.34 14.99
C VAL A 152 -5.12 13.60 14.47
N ILE A 153 -5.86 12.54 14.15
CA ILE A 153 -7.22 12.62 13.61
C ILE A 153 -8.25 12.76 14.73
N GLU A 154 -8.06 12.07 15.86
CA GLU A 154 -8.95 12.20 17.01
C GLU A 154 -8.53 13.39 17.88
N ALA A 155 -9.43 14.36 18.06
CA ALA A 155 -9.22 15.49 18.96
C ALA A 155 -9.35 15.12 20.45
N SER A 156 -9.78 13.89 20.76
CA SER A 156 -9.96 13.38 22.12
C SER A 156 -10.17 11.87 22.09
N PHE A 157 -9.44 11.17 22.98
CA PHE A 157 -9.53 9.73 23.29
C PHE A 157 -10.95 9.23 23.64
N ALA A 158 -11.93 10.14 23.81
CA ALA A 158 -13.29 9.83 24.27
C ALA A 158 -14.33 9.59 23.16
N VAL A 159 -14.03 9.84 21.88
CA VAL A 159 -15.06 9.69 20.80
C VAL A 159 -15.01 8.31 20.14
N GLY A 160 -13.91 7.56 20.29
CA GLY A 160 -13.76 6.21 19.74
C GLY A 160 -14.74 5.17 20.31
N TYR A 161 -15.37 5.43 21.46
CA TYR A 161 -16.36 4.53 22.07
C TYR A 161 -17.79 4.69 21.54
N ASN A 162 -18.08 5.68 20.67
CA ASN A 162 -19.42 5.89 20.13
C ASN A 162 -19.70 5.15 18.81
N TRP A 163 -18.81 4.26 18.38
CA TRP A 163 -18.96 3.46 17.15
C TRP A 163 -18.96 1.94 17.41
N LEU A 164 -19.26 1.52 18.65
CA LEU A 164 -19.56 0.14 19.03
C LEU A 164 -21.04 -0.03 19.34
#